data_AF-A0A2W4UDH6-F1
#
_entry.id   AF-A0A2W4UDH6-F1
#
_cell.length_a   1.000
_cell.length_b   1.000
_cell.length_c   1.000
_cell.angle_alpha   90.00
_cell.angle_beta   90.00
_cell.angle_gamma   90.00
#
_symmetry.space_group_name_H-M   'P 1'
#
loop_
_entity.id
_entity.type
_entity.pdbx_description
1 polymer ?
#
loop_
_entity_poly.entity_id
_entity_poly.type
_entity_poly.pdbx_seq_one_letter_code
_entity_poly.pdbx_strand_id
1 'polypeptide(L)'
;MNPIHNVPIYVESHSMMIQAHEHPKFDPAHTRQLLEHINGLFAFERDFGGIDGIEQATLIQFRNPDHAGKVGSMVKRLIQLPLYFQEVRHFVPLDELQLHQRMLLAAATGYMLMGRDEVIAVLHEVPHGHIFCDTFEVNTDGVARSLAGYYADSIVRDSKPQHISKLNVTEVGKAISQAIGDLYWWSGKKQAFNHVQVERVRNTIRLLRAHENFAPDERTSSGAVIRRSFIQNGNTGSVSPILRQHTGWRRYPTSSDAWYYGCWLNPVLRETLTYAEQDVSHVICDNAEQFQQELANMAQFHGTNRSPSAMGYGEDGSTAYFDSLFFMQGAQRTARFDSGGKDGNQWTAPLFGSLSLEHPAVLALTASALTELPADAFELDKLNPRAFVPHVVRAKLTAAGYEIVVGFSDGQLAQCEVSLQTEEA
;
A
#
# COMPACT_ATOMS: atom_id res chain seq x y z
N MET A 1 -16.37 0.05 56.09
CA MET A 1 -15.77 0.52 54.82
C MET A 1 -15.21 -0.70 54.13
N ASN A 2 -15.65 -1.01 52.90
CA ASN A 2 -15.02 -2.06 52.10
C ASN A 2 -13.56 -1.67 51.83
N PRO A 3 -12.61 -2.61 51.82
CA PRO A 3 -11.24 -2.32 51.44
C PRO A 3 -11.23 -1.76 50.02
N ILE A 4 -10.58 -0.60 49.81
CA ILE A 4 -10.32 -0.07 48.47
C ILE A 4 -9.42 -1.09 47.78
N HIS A 5 -9.93 -1.75 46.73
CA HIS A 5 -9.12 -2.66 45.95
C HIS A 5 -8.03 -1.88 45.22
N ASN A 6 -6.79 -2.37 45.30
CA ASN A 6 -5.65 -1.79 44.59
C ASN A 6 -5.76 -2.13 43.09
N VAL A 7 -6.34 -1.23 42.31
CA VAL A 7 -6.24 -1.26 40.85
C VAL A 7 -4.86 -0.74 40.45
N PRO A 8 -4.04 -1.50 39.72
CA PRO A 8 -2.76 -1.00 39.24
C PRO A 8 -2.96 0.16 38.27
N ILE A 9 -2.17 1.21 38.45
CA ILE A 9 -2.19 2.42 37.64
C ILE A 9 -0.85 2.56 36.95
N TYR A 10 -0.88 2.70 35.63
CA TYR A 10 0.31 2.90 34.81
C TYR A 10 0.30 4.27 34.14
N VAL A 11 1.48 4.88 34.08
CA VAL A 11 1.71 6.17 33.43
C VAL A 11 2.90 6.06 32.49
N GLU A 12 2.85 6.81 31.39
CA GLU A 12 3.96 6.86 30.45
C GLU A 12 5.08 7.80 30.97
N SER A 13 6.31 7.30 31.02
CA SER A 13 7.53 8.04 31.38
C SER A 13 8.68 7.61 30.46
N HIS A 14 9.32 8.58 29.79
CA HIS A 14 10.47 8.35 28.91
C HIS A 14 10.25 7.20 27.89
N SER A 15 9.06 7.13 27.28
CA SER A 15 8.65 6.08 26.32
C SER A 15 8.49 4.68 26.91
N MET A 16 8.29 4.56 28.23
CA MET A 16 7.96 3.31 28.92
C MET A 16 6.74 3.50 29.83
N MET A 17 5.98 2.43 30.06
CA MET A 17 4.95 2.43 31.09
C MET A 17 5.57 2.04 32.43
N ILE A 18 5.34 2.86 33.46
CA ILE A 18 5.76 2.60 34.84
C ILE A 18 4.55 2.64 35.76
N GLN A 19 4.64 2.02 36.95
CA GLN A 19 3.54 2.15 37.90
C GLN A 19 3.49 3.58 38.45
N ALA A 20 2.29 4.12 38.63
CA ALA A 20 2.08 5.52 38.97
C ALA A 20 2.87 5.96 40.22
N HIS A 21 2.98 5.09 41.23
CA HIS A 21 3.72 5.36 42.47
C HIS A 21 5.24 5.49 42.28
N GLU A 22 5.79 5.04 41.14
CA GLU A 22 7.19 5.18 40.76
C GLU A 22 7.44 6.51 40.02
N HIS A 23 6.39 7.23 39.62
CA HIS A 23 6.51 8.48 38.87
C HIS A 23 6.87 9.66 39.81
N PRO A 24 7.86 10.51 39.46
CA PRO A 24 8.31 11.61 40.34
C PRO A 24 7.24 12.62 40.73
N LYS A 25 6.16 12.74 39.93
CA LYS A 25 5.02 13.64 40.18
C LYS A 25 3.77 12.92 40.69
N PHE A 26 3.91 11.72 41.25
CA PHE A 26 2.79 10.98 41.80
C PHE A 26 2.08 11.76 42.91
N ASP A 27 0.76 11.94 42.77
CA ASP A 27 -0.11 12.50 43.81
C ASP A 27 -1.00 11.39 44.41
N PRO A 28 -0.73 10.96 45.66
CA PRO A 28 -1.53 9.96 46.34
C PRO A 28 -2.99 10.37 46.58
N ALA A 29 -3.26 11.67 46.74
CA ALA A 29 -4.60 12.17 47.06
C ALA A 29 -5.52 12.11 45.83
N HIS A 30 -5.04 12.59 44.68
CA HIS A 30 -5.73 12.45 43.40
C HIS A 30 -5.99 10.97 43.05
N THR A 31 -4.98 10.13 43.27
CA THR A 31 -5.08 8.68 43.04
C THR A 31 -6.17 8.03 43.88
N ARG A 32 -6.32 8.42 45.15
CA ARG A 32 -7.36 7.89 46.04
C ARG A 32 -8.76 8.22 45.52
N GLN A 33 -9.01 9.48 45.11
CA GLN A 33 -10.30 9.90 44.58
C GLN A 33 -10.68 9.14 43.30
N LEU A 34 -9.70 8.94 42.41
CA LEU A 34 -9.88 8.13 41.21
C LEU A 34 -10.26 6.68 41.57
N LEU A 35 -9.52 6.05 42.49
CA LEU A 35 -9.82 4.68 42.92
C LEU A 35 -11.19 4.56 43.59
N GLU A 36 -11.61 5.51 44.42
CA GLU A 36 -12.95 5.54 45.01
C GLU A 36 -14.03 5.60 43.94
N HIS A 37 -13.85 6.45 42.92
CA HIS A 37 -14.75 6.52 41.77
C HIS A 37 -14.85 5.18 41.03
N ILE A 38 -13.71 4.54 40.72
CA ILE A 38 -13.68 3.24 40.05
C ILE A 38 -14.32 2.15 40.90
N ASN A 39 -14.02 2.09 42.21
CA ASN A 39 -14.67 1.14 43.12
C ASN A 39 -16.19 1.32 43.14
N GLY A 40 -16.68 2.57 43.04
CA GLY A 40 -18.11 2.86 42.93
C GLY A 40 -18.77 2.28 41.68
N LEU A 41 -18.06 2.28 40.53
CA LEU A 41 -18.56 1.68 39.28
C LEU A 41 -18.75 0.16 39.44
N PHE A 42 -17.73 -0.53 39.95
CA PHE A 42 -17.75 -1.99 40.14
C PHE A 42 -18.65 -2.46 41.30
N ALA A 43 -18.96 -1.58 42.26
CA ALA A 43 -19.91 -1.88 43.34
C ALA A 43 -21.36 -1.90 42.85
N PHE A 44 -21.67 -1.17 41.78
CA PHE A 44 -23.00 -1.13 41.16
C PHE A 44 -23.17 -2.26 40.14
N GLU A 45 -22.16 -2.52 39.34
CA GLU A 45 -22.15 -3.54 38.31
C GLU A 45 -20.82 -4.30 38.35
N ARG A 46 -20.87 -5.61 38.63
CA ARG A 46 -19.64 -6.42 38.74
C ARG A 46 -18.88 -6.47 37.41
N ASP A 47 -19.60 -6.49 36.30
CA ASP A 47 -19.05 -6.36 34.96
C ASP A 47 -19.19 -4.89 34.50
N PHE A 48 -18.09 -4.14 34.51
CA PHE A 48 -18.09 -2.77 34.00
C PHE A 48 -17.22 -2.68 32.75
N GLY A 49 -17.82 -2.29 31.62
CA GLY A 49 -17.11 -2.18 30.36
C GLY A 49 -16.59 -3.53 29.84
N GLY A 50 -17.13 -4.68 30.24
CA GLY A 50 -16.61 -6.00 29.84
C GLY A 50 -15.42 -6.45 30.69
N ILE A 51 -15.31 -5.95 31.92
CA ILE A 51 -14.30 -6.37 32.90
C ILE A 51 -15.05 -6.99 34.07
N ASP A 52 -14.95 -8.30 34.25
CA ASP A 52 -15.55 -9.01 35.39
C ASP A 52 -14.68 -8.83 36.65
N GLY A 53 -15.05 -7.84 37.46
CA GLY A 53 -14.40 -7.56 38.74
C GLY A 53 -13.22 -6.57 38.64
N ILE A 54 -13.12 -5.73 39.67
CA ILE A 54 -12.10 -4.68 39.77
C ILE A 54 -10.67 -5.23 39.83
N GLU A 55 -10.49 -6.48 40.26
CA GLU A 55 -9.21 -7.19 40.31
C GLU A 55 -8.64 -7.58 38.93
N GLN A 56 -9.47 -7.50 37.89
CA GLN A 56 -9.09 -7.70 36.49
C GLN A 56 -8.78 -6.38 35.77
N ALA A 57 -9.01 -5.24 36.43
CA ALA A 57 -8.82 -3.94 35.85
C ALA A 57 -7.37 -3.44 36.00
N THR A 58 -6.93 -2.69 35.00
CA THR A 58 -5.71 -1.87 35.02
C THR A 58 -6.07 -0.48 34.49
N LEU A 59 -5.60 0.57 35.16
CA LEU A 59 -5.75 1.95 34.70
C LEU A 59 -4.50 2.42 33.96
N ILE A 60 -4.71 3.05 32.81
CA ILE A 60 -3.64 3.62 31.99
C ILE A 60 -3.88 5.11 31.83
N GLN A 61 -2.94 5.94 32.28
CA GLN A 61 -2.95 7.36 31.98
C GLN A 61 -2.46 7.57 30.54
N PHE A 62 -3.37 7.91 29.64
CA PHE A 62 -3.02 8.21 28.25
C PHE A 62 -2.88 9.71 28.01
N ARG A 63 -3.55 10.56 28.81
CA ARG A 63 -3.44 12.02 28.75
C ARG A 63 -2.54 12.53 29.89
N ASN A 64 -1.23 12.54 29.66
CA ASN A 64 -0.27 13.15 30.59
C ASN A 64 -0.15 14.66 30.28
N PRO A 65 -0.47 15.57 31.23
CA PRO A 65 -0.34 17.02 31.03
C PRO A 65 1.10 17.49 30.78
N ASP A 66 2.10 16.67 31.11
CA ASP A 66 3.51 16.96 30.84
C ASP A 66 3.94 16.62 29.40
N HIS A 67 3.11 15.91 28.63
CA HIS A 67 3.41 15.58 27.24
C HIS A 67 2.83 16.66 26.32
N ALA A 68 3.71 17.45 25.70
CA ALA A 68 3.39 18.65 24.91
C ALA A 68 2.40 18.44 23.74
N GLY A 69 2.11 17.19 23.35
CA GLY A 69 1.14 16.85 22.29
C GLY A 69 -0.28 16.51 22.76
N LYS A 70 -0.54 16.34 24.06
CA LYS A 70 -1.81 15.80 24.58
C LYS A 70 -2.67 16.82 25.34
N VAL A 71 -2.15 18.04 25.55
CA VAL A 71 -2.85 19.13 26.23
C VAL A 71 -4.06 19.57 25.40
N GLY A 72 -5.24 19.61 26.01
CA GLY A 72 -6.48 20.00 25.34
C GLY A 72 -7.00 18.99 24.31
N SER A 73 -6.44 17.78 24.25
CA SER A 73 -6.94 16.72 23.37
C SER A 73 -8.30 16.19 23.85
N MET A 74 -9.17 15.80 22.92
CA MET A 74 -10.46 15.17 23.21
C MET A 74 -10.44 13.72 22.73
N VAL A 75 -10.88 12.77 23.58
CA VAL A 75 -11.04 11.37 23.17
C VAL A 75 -12.20 11.30 22.18
N LYS A 76 -11.95 10.80 20.98
CA LYS A 76 -12.96 10.62 19.93
C LYS A 76 -13.53 9.21 19.93
N ARG A 77 -12.66 8.21 20.14
CA ARG A 77 -13.05 6.80 20.04
C ARG A 77 -12.03 5.90 20.74
N LEU A 78 -12.52 4.80 21.31
CA LEU A 78 -11.72 3.66 21.71
C LEU A 78 -11.91 2.52 20.69
N ILE A 79 -10.82 1.85 20.32
CA ILE A 79 -10.82 0.74 19.37
C ILE A 79 -10.04 -0.41 19.99
N GLN A 80 -10.72 -1.53 20.24
CA GLN A 80 -10.05 -2.74 20.69
C GLN A 80 -9.35 -3.42 19.49
N LEU A 81 -8.14 -3.93 19.72
CA LEU A 81 -7.31 -4.52 18.67
C LEU A 81 -6.99 -6.00 18.94
N PRO A 82 -7.00 -6.86 17.90
CA PRO A 82 -6.45 -8.20 18.01
C PRO A 82 -4.91 -8.13 17.92
N LEU A 83 -4.22 -8.45 19.03
CA LEU A 83 -2.75 -8.49 19.02
C LEU A 83 -2.18 -9.70 18.26
N TYR A 84 -2.93 -10.80 18.25
CA TYR A 84 -2.49 -12.07 17.69
C TYR A 84 -3.47 -12.56 16.62
N PHE A 85 -2.99 -13.46 15.76
CA PHE A 85 -3.85 -14.22 14.87
C PHE A 85 -4.88 -15.05 15.64
N GLN A 86 -6.04 -15.27 15.04
CA GLN A 86 -7.14 -16.06 15.63
C GLN A 86 -6.71 -17.48 16.01
N GLU A 87 -5.81 -18.08 15.25
CA GLU A 87 -5.27 -19.42 15.51
C GLU A 87 -4.36 -19.48 16.76
N VAL A 88 -3.87 -18.34 17.24
CA VAL A 88 -3.00 -18.23 18.42
C VAL A 88 -3.82 -17.85 19.65
N ARG A 89 -4.69 -16.85 19.48
CA ARG A 89 -5.59 -16.39 20.52
C ARG A 89 -6.88 -15.90 19.87
N HIS A 90 -7.99 -16.55 20.24
CA HIS A 90 -9.29 -16.10 19.81
C HIS A 90 -9.57 -14.68 20.33
N PHE A 91 -9.90 -13.77 19.43
CA PHE A 91 -10.22 -12.40 19.79
C PHE A 91 -11.74 -12.29 19.98
N VAL A 92 -12.14 -11.84 21.17
CA VAL A 92 -13.53 -11.56 21.49
C VAL A 92 -13.67 -10.03 21.56
N PRO A 93 -14.34 -9.40 20.58
CA PRO A 93 -14.53 -7.96 20.58
C PRO A 93 -15.44 -7.55 21.74
N LEU A 94 -15.11 -6.44 22.40
CA LEU A 94 -16.06 -5.74 23.26
C LEU A 94 -17.24 -5.23 22.43
N ASP A 95 -18.42 -5.25 23.05
CA ASP A 95 -19.59 -4.63 22.45
C ASP A 95 -19.54 -3.09 22.50
N GLU A 96 -20.45 -2.45 21.77
CA GLU A 96 -20.49 -0.99 21.68
C GLU A 96 -20.78 -0.31 23.02
N LEU A 97 -21.60 -0.93 23.88
CA LEU A 97 -21.95 -0.38 25.20
C LEU A 97 -20.71 -0.41 26.12
N GLN A 98 -19.99 -1.52 26.13
CA GLN A 98 -18.77 -1.71 26.91
C GLN A 98 -17.69 -0.69 26.51
N LEU A 99 -17.45 -0.52 25.20
CA LEU A 99 -16.52 0.49 24.70
C LEU A 99 -16.99 1.91 25.03
N HIS A 100 -18.29 2.18 24.96
CA HIS A 100 -18.86 3.48 25.30
C HIS A 100 -18.68 3.83 26.78
N GLN A 101 -18.96 2.89 27.69
CA GLN A 101 -18.75 3.06 29.13
C GLN A 101 -17.28 3.43 29.43
N ARG A 102 -16.33 2.71 28.82
CA ARG A 102 -14.89 3.00 28.97
C ARG A 102 -14.50 4.34 28.36
N MET A 103 -15.08 4.73 27.24
CA MET A 103 -14.83 6.02 26.60
C MET A 103 -15.29 7.19 27.47
N LEU A 104 -16.46 7.09 28.09
CA LEU A 104 -16.96 8.12 29.02
C LEU A 104 -16.02 8.29 30.22
N LEU A 105 -15.58 7.18 30.80
CA LEU A 105 -14.60 7.19 31.89
C LEU A 105 -13.27 7.83 31.45
N ALA A 106 -12.76 7.45 30.28
CA ALA A 106 -11.53 8.00 29.70
C ALA A 106 -11.63 9.50 29.44
N ALA A 107 -12.76 9.96 28.90
CA ALA A 107 -13.00 11.38 28.66
C ALA A 107 -13.07 12.20 29.96
N ALA A 108 -13.71 11.65 31.00
CA ALA A 108 -13.91 12.31 32.29
C ALA A 108 -12.64 12.36 33.15
N THR A 109 -11.82 11.31 33.11
CA THR A 109 -10.70 11.15 34.05
C THR A 109 -9.32 11.34 33.41
N GLY A 110 -9.20 11.16 32.10
CA GLY A 110 -7.89 11.05 31.43
C GLY A 110 -7.19 9.70 31.63
N TYR A 111 -7.87 8.73 32.25
CA TYR A 111 -7.42 7.36 32.43
C TYR A 111 -8.31 6.39 31.66
N MET A 112 -7.68 5.49 30.93
CA MET A 112 -8.37 4.40 30.26
C MET A 112 -8.40 3.17 31.18
N LEU A 113 -9.57 2.57 31.32
CA LEU A 113 -9.76 1.31 32.03
C LEU A 113 -9.61 0.15 31.03
N MET A 114 -8.70 -0.77 31.33
CA MET A 114 -8.41 -1.95 30.52
C MET A 114 -8.53 -3.21 31.36
N GLY A 115 -9.05 -4.28 30.75
CA GLY A 115 -9.01 -5.61 31.31
C GLY A 115 -7.65 -6.27 31.09
N ARG A 116 -7.45 -7.43 31.69
CA ARG A 116 -6.26 -8.25 31.39
C ARG A 116 -6.32 -8.79 29.98
N ASP A 117 -5.14 -8.97 29.40
CA ASP A 117 -4.99 -9.57 28.08
C ASP A 117 -5.71 -8.80 26.96
N GLU A 118 -5.61 -7.48 27.01
CA GLU A 118 -6.37 -6.58 26.15
C GLU A 118 -5.46 -5.56 25.47
N VAL A 119 -5.81 -5.18 24.24
CA VAL A 119 -5.17 -4.09 23.50
C VAL A 119 -6.23 -3.10 23.06
N ILE A 120 -6.06 -1.83 23.43
CA ILE A 120 -6.95 -0.74 23.04
C ILE A 120 -6.13 0.42 22.47
N ALA A 121 -6.58 0.92 21.32
CA ALA A 121 -6.16 2.18 20.74
C ALA A 121 -7.12 3.31 21.16
N VAL A 122 -6.54 4.45 21.52
CA VAL A 122 -7.23 5.69 21.86
C VAL A 122 -7.04 6.67 20.71
N LEU A 123 -8.12 6.93 19.97
CA LEU A 123 -8.16 8.02 19.01
C LEU A 123 -8.52 9.31 19.73
N HIS A 124 -7.66 10.31 19.58
CA HIS A 124 -7.87 11.63 20.18
C HIS A 124 -7.61 12.74 19.18
N GLU A 125 -8.45 13.77 19.25
CA GLU A 125 -8.34 14.97 18.44
C GLU A 125 -7.67 16.08 19.25
N VAL A 126 -6.66 16.74 18.66
CA VAL A 126 -6.02 17.92 19.25
C VAL A 126 -6.72 19.21 18.78
N PRO A 127 -6.53 20.36 19.45
CA PRO A 127 -7.24 21.61 19.12
C PRO A 127 -7.17 22.12 17.67
N HIS A 128 -6.22 21.64 16.87
CA HIS A 128 -6.04 22.00 15.47
C HIS A 128 -6.74 21.02 14.49
N GLY A 129 -7.54 20.07 15.00
CA GLY A 129 -8.33 19.13 14.20
C GLY A 129 -7.58 17.86 13.76
N HIS A 130 -6.30 17.71 14.10
CA HIS A 130 -5.54 16.48 13.83
C HIS A 130 -5.97 15.35 14.75
N ILE A 131 -6.07 14.14 14.20
CA ILE A 131 -6.38 12.91 14.94
C ILE A 131 -5.10 12.12 15.15
N PHE A 132 -4.84 11.76 16.40
CA PHE A 132 -3.73 10.92 16.82
C PHE A 132 -4.24 9.60 17.40
N CYS A 133 -3.35 8.61 17.41
CA CYS A 133 -3.63 7.27 17.91
C CYS A 133 -2.53 6.88 18.91
N ASP A 134 -2.91 6.62 20.16
CA ASP A 134 -2.06 5.94 21.13
C ASP A 134 -2.57 4.51 21.30
N THR A 135 -1.69 3.51 21.36
CA THR A 135 -2.10 2.11 21.52
C THR A 135 -1.44 1.50 22.75
N PHE A 136 -2.23 0.83 23.57
CA PHE A 136 -1.77 0.22 24.81
C PHE A 136 -2.19 -1.25 24.88
N GLU A 137 -1.36 -2.05 25.53
CA GLU A 137 -1.67 -3.42 25.92
C GLU A 137 -1.58 -3.58 27.43
N VAL A 138 -2.50 -4.37 27.99
CA VAL A 138 -2.39 -4.94 29.32
C VAL A 138 -2.23 -6.45 29.18
N ASN A 139 -1.14 -7.00 29.67
CA ASN A 139 -0.87 -8.43 29.57
C ASN A 139 -1.71 -9.26 30.59
N THR A 140 -1.55 -10.58 30.61
CA THR A 140 -2.33 -11.46 31.49
C THR A 140 -2.04 -11.27 32.98
N ASP A 141 -0.92 -10.61 33.32
CA ASP A 141 -0.54 -10.30 34.71
C ASP A 141 -0.99 -8.89 35.13
N GLY A 142 -1.70 -8.17 34.24
CA GLY A 142 -2.18 -6.80 34.50
C GLY A 142 -1.15 -5.72 34.26
N VAL A 143 0.02 -6.06 33.68
CA VAL A 143 1.10 -5.09 33.41
C VAL A 143 0.86 -4.41 32.07
N ALA A 144 0.86 -3.07 32.08
CA ALA A 144 0.62 -2.26 30.89
C ALA A 144 1.90 -1.96 30.08
N ARG A 145 1.74 -1.77 28.77
CA ARG A 145 2.77 -1.25 27.86
C ARG A 145 2.16 -0.39 26.75
N SER A 146 2.97 0.52 26.21
CA SER A 146 2.65 1.30 25.01
C SER A 146 3.15 0.52 23.77
N LEU A 147 2.36 0.52 22.70
CA LEU A 147 2.67 -0.12 21.43
C LEU A 147 2.91 0.93 20.34
N ALA A 148 3.99 0.76 19.57
CA ALA A 148 4.30 1.58 18.40
C ALA A 148 3.77 0.95 17.11
N GLY A 149 3.75 1.72 16.02
CA GLY A 149 3.40 1.24 14.67
C GLY A 149 1.90 1.26 14.34
N TYR A 150 1.06 1.81 15.21
CA TYR A 150 -0.37 2.01 14.98
C TYR A 150 -0.65 3.48 14.66
N TYR A 151 -1.42 3.73 13.60
CA TYR A 151 -1.70 5.08 13.10
C TYR A 151 -3.20 5.30 12.94
N ALA A 152 -3.66 6.53 13.13
CA ALA A 152 -5.09 6.87 13.05
C ALA A 152 -5.73 6.45 11.72
N ASP A 153 -5.00 6.62 10.62
CA ASP A 153 -5.49 6.31 9.27
C ASP A 153 -5.57 4.80 8.98
N SER A 154 -4.81 3.97 9.70
CA SER A 154 -4.77 2.51 9.49
C SER A 154 -5.53 1.71 10.54
N ILE A 155 -5.87 2.31 11.68
CA ILE A 155 -6.33 1.58 12.86
C ILE A 155 -7.61 0.76 12.64
N VAL A 156 -8.49 1.21 11.74
CA VAL A 156 -9.72 0.50 11.39
C VAL A 156 -9.45 -0.78 10.59
N ARG A 157 -8.37 -0.79 9.80
CA ARG A 157 -7.89 -2.02 9.15
C ARG A 157 -7.25 -2.93 10.19
N ASP A 158 -6.45 -2.36 11.08
CA ASP A 158 -5.66 -3.11 12.06
C ASP A 158 -6.54 -3.71 13.18
N SER A 159 -7.76 -3.20 13.39
CA SER A 159 -8.74 -3.78 14.33
C SER A 159 -9.43 -5.05 13.84
N LYS A 160 -9.24 -5.43 12.57
CA LYS A 160 -9.89 -6.63 12.01
C LYS A 160 -9.15 -7.90 12.44
N PRO A 161 -9.87 -8.94 12.90
CA PRO A 161 -9.26 -10.24 13.19
C PRO A 161 -8.49 -10.79 12.00
N GLN A 162 -7.24 -11.16 12.24
CA GLN A 162 -6.38 -11.77 11.22
C GLN A 162 -6.30 -13.28 11.40
N HIS A 163 -6.20 -13.99 10.28
CA HIS A 163 -6.07 -15.44 10.23
C HIS A 163 -4.82 -15.80 9.46
N ILE A 164 -4.00 -16.69 10.02
CA ILE A 164 -2.78 -17.19 9.37
C ILE A 164 -3.14 -17.82 8.01
N SER A 165 -4.23 -18.59 7.98
CA SER A 165 -4.72 -19.28 6.78
C SER A 165 -5.07 -18.36 5.60
N LYS A 166 -5.26 -17.05 5.85
CA LYS A 166 -5.60 -16.06 4.81
C LYS A 166 -4.39 -15.32 4.25
N LEU A 167 -3.21 -15.50 4.86
CA LEU A 167 -2.01 -14.80 4.42
C LEU A 167 -1.43 -15.44 3.17
N ASN A 168 -1.01 -14.61 2.22
CA ASN A 168 -0.17 -15.02 1.10
C ASN A 168 1.31 -15.15 1.50
N VAL A 169 2.14 -15.70 0.62
CA VAL A 169 3.57 -15.96 0.88
C VAL A 169 4.35 -14.72 1.36
N THR A 170 4.10 -13.54 0.77
CA THR A 170 4.76 -12.30 1.16
C THR A 170 4.32 -11.84 2.56
N GLU A 171 3.01 -11.91 2.83
CA GLU A 171 2.44 -11.53 4.12
C GLU A 171 2.92 -12.46 5.24
N VAL A 172 3.04 -13.76 4.97
CA VAL A 172 3.62 -14.73 5.90
C VAL A 172 5.06 -14.37 6.24
N GLY A 173 5.90 -14.09 5.23
CA GLY A 173 7.30 -13.69 5.46
C GLY A 173 7.43 -12.42 6.30
N LYS A 174 6.58 -11.42 6.04
CA LYS A 174 6.50 -10.18 6.84
C LYS A 174 6.06 -10.46 8.28
N ALA A 175 5.01 -11.27 8.46
CA ALA A 175 4.49 -11.62 9.78
C ALA A 175 5.51 -12.41 10.61
N ILE A 176 6.27 -13.33 10.00
CA ILE A 176 7.36 -14.06 10.65
C ILE A 176 8.45 -13.09 11.11
N SER A 177 8.89 -12.19 10.22
CA SER A 177 9.92 -11.20 10.53
C SER A 177 9.50 -10.27 11.67
N GLN A 178 8.24 -9.80 11.64
CA GLN A 178 7.66 -8.99 12.71
C GLN A 178 7.63 -9.77 14.04
N ALA A 179 7.11 -11.00 14.05
CA ALA A 179 7.01 -11.80 15.27
C ALA A 179 8.39 -12.14 15.88
N ILE A 180 9.41 -12.37 15.05
CA ILE A 180 10.80 -12.55 15.51
C ILE A 180 11.36 -11.25 16.09
N GLY A 181 11.12 -10.12 15.42
CA GLY A 181 11.51 -8.80 15.90
C GLY A 181 10.88 -8.48 17.26
N ASP A 182 9.58 -8.71 17.39
CA ASP A 182 8.81 -8.57 18.62
C ASP A 182 9.39 -9.45 19.74
N LEU A 183 9.67 -10.71 19.45
CA LEU A 183 10.30 -11.62 20.41
C LEU A 183 11.68 -11.12 20.85
N TYR A 184 12.52 -10.68 19.93
CA TYR A 184 13.86 -10.17 20.23
C TYR A 184 13.81 -8.89 21.07
N TRP A 185 13.09 -7.87 20.59
CA TRP A 185 13.00 -6.57 21.26
C TRP A 185 12.34 -6.67 22.63
N TRP A 186 11.28 -7.47 22.77
CA TRP A 186 10.50 -7.53 24.01
C TRP A 186 11.08 -8.50 25.03
N SER A 187 11.72 -9.60 24.61
CA SER A 187 12.41 -10.52 25.53
C SER A 187 13.76 -9.99 26.05
N GLY A 188 14.42 -9.10 25.29
CA GLY A 188 15.79 -8.65 25.58
C GLY A 188 15.93 -7.49 26.57
N LYS A 189 14.86 -6.71 26.82
CA LYS A 189 14.96 -5.39 27.49
C LYS A 189 14.33 -5.25 28.88
N LYS A 190 14.04 -6.34 29.61
CA LYS A 190 13.27 -6.29 30.89
C LYS A 190 11.94 -5.52 30.74
N GLN A 191 11.30 -5.61 29.58
CA GLN A 191 9.97 -5.01 29.38
C GLN A 191 8.89 -5.91 30.00
N ALA A 192 7.67 -5.38 30.12
CA ALA A 192 6.45 -6.02 30.64
C ALA A 192 5.95 -7.21 29.79
N PHE A 193 6.85 -8.14 29.47
CA PHE A 193 6.61 -9.29 28.59
C PHE A 193 6.67 -10.56 29.42
N ASN A 194 5.51 -11.17 29.67
CA ASN A 194 5.42 -12.33 30.53
C ASN A 194 5.55 -13.64 29.75
N HIS A 195 5.68 -14.74 30.48
CA HIS A 195 5.85 -16.08 29.89
C HIS A 195 4.70 -16.46 28.94
N VAL A 196 3.46 -16.04 29.21
CA VAL A 196 2.30 -16.33 28.36
C VAL A 196 2.43 -15.64 26.99
N GLN A 197 2.81 -14.37 26.96
CA GLN A 197 2.99 -13.64 25.69
C GLN A 197 4.18 -14.19 24.90
N VAL A 198 5.28 -14.55 25.58
CA VAL A 198 6.43 -15.23 24.95
C VAL A 198 5.98 -16.50 24.23
N GLU A 199 5.20 -17.35 24.91
CA GLU A 199 4.70 -18.57 24.30
C GLU A 199 3.73 -18.30 23.15
N ARG A 200 2.90 -17.26 23.23
CA ARG A 200 2.03 -16.86 22.12
C ARG A 200 2.82 -16.42 20.89
N VAL A 201 3.84 -15.59 21.06
CA VAL A 201 4.69 -15.15 19.93
C VAL A 201 5.47 -16.34 19.34
N ARG A 202 5.99 -17.24 20.18
CA ARG A 202 6.60 -18.50 19.72
C ARG A 202 5.61 -19.35 18.93
N ASN A 203 4.38 -19.48 19.40
CA ASN A 203 3.33 -20.22 18.71
C ASN A 203 2.92 -19.54 17.39
N THR A 204 2.86 -18.21 17.33
CA THR A 204 2.67 -17.44 16.10
C THR A 204 3.74 -17.80 15.06
N ILE A 205 5.01 -17.74 15.44
CA ILE A 205 6.13 -18.08 14.53
C ILE A 205 6.01 -19.53 14.05
N ARG A 206 5.70 -20.48 14.96
CA ARG A 206 5.54 -21.89 14.62
C ARG A 206 4.42 -22.10 13.60
N LEU A 207 3.25 -21.49 13.80
CA LEU A 207 2.10 -21.62 12.91
C LEU A 207 2.34 -20.95 11.56
N LEU A 208 2.95 -19.76 11.54
CA LEU A 208 3.30 -19.07 10.30
C LEU A 208 4.29 -19.88 9.46
N ARG A 209 5.35 -20.46 10.07
CA ARG A 209 6.29 -21.34 9.37
C ARG A 209 5.64 -22.62 8.84
N ALA A 210 4.64 -23.15 9.54
CA ALA A 210 3.88 -24.30 9.05
C ALA A 210 3.03 -23.92 7.82
N HIS A 211 2.45 -22.71 7.82
CA HIS A 211 1.64 -22.19 6.72
C HIS A 211 2.47 -21.74 5.51
N GLU A 212 3.73 -21.36 5.70
CA GLU A 212 4.64 -20.88 4.64
C GLU A 212 4.67 -21.78 3.40
N ASN A 213 4.65 -23.12 3.58
CA ASN A 213 4.67 -24.08 2.48
C ASN A 213 3.36 -24.20 1.69
N PHE A 214 2.26 -23.68 2.23
CA PHE A 214 0.91 -23.78 1.64
C PHE A 214 0.29 -22.41 1.37
N ALA A 215 0.99 -21.34 1.72
CA ALA A 215 0.52 -19.98 1.49
C ALA A 215 0.36 -19.74 -0.02
N PRO A 216 -0.77 -19.17 -0.46
CA PRO A 216 -0.94 -18.82 -1.86
C PRO A 216 0.06 -17.73 -2.27
N ASP A 217 0.36 -17.67 -3.56
CA ASP A 217 1.13 -16.57 -4.13
C ASP A 217 0.46 -15.21 -3.86
N GLU A 218 1.27 -14.17 -3.66
CA GLU A 218 0.78 -12.79 -3.71
C GLU A 218 0.31 -12.49 -5.15
N ARG A 219 -0.84 -11.81 -5.27
CA ARG A 219 -1.41 -11.46 -6.57
C ARG A 219 -1.70 -9.96 -6.67
N THR A 220 -1.51 -9.41 -7.86
CA THR A 220 -1.89 -8.03 -8.19
C THR A 220 -3.42 -7.91 -8.35
N SER A 221 -3.92 -6.69 -8.58
CA SER A 221 -5.35 -6.46 -8.85
C SER A 221 -5.85 -7.13 -10.12
N SER A 222 -4.98 -7.40 -11.11
CA SER A 222 -5.34 -8.20 -12.30
C SER A 222 -5.41 -9.70 -12.01
N GLY A 223 -4.94 -10.12 -10.84
CA GLY A 223 -4.79 -11.53 -10.48
C GLY A 223 -3.45 -12.13 -10.95
N ALA A 224 -2.55 -11.37 -11.57
CA ALA A 224 -1.21 -11.84 -11.91
C ALA A 224 -0.39 -12.13 -10.64
N VAL A 225 0.50 -13.12 -10.69
CA VAL A 225 1.38 -13.45 -9.56
C VAL A 225 2.47 -12.40 -9.44
N ILE A 226 2.74 -11.91 -8.22
CA ILE A 226 3.86 -11.01 -7.94
C ILE A 226 4.87 -11.68 -7.02
N ARG A 227 6.12 -11.72 -7.47
CA ARG A 227 7.26 -12.18 -6.69
C ARG A 227 8.08 -10.98 -6.26
N ARG A 228 8.30 -10.85 -4.96
CA ARG A 228 9.09 -9.78 -4.36
C ARG A 228 10.44 -10.31 -3.91
N SER A 229 11.49 -9.55 -4.19
CA SER A 229 12.83 -9.84 -3.68
C SER A 229 13.58 -8.54 -3.39
N PHE A 230 14.66 -8.65 -2.62
CA PHE A 230 15.49 -7.52 -2.23
C PHE A 230 16.93 -7.78 -2.64
N ILE A 231 17.53 -6.83 -3.35
CA ILE A 231 18.92 -6.89 -3.80
C ILE A 231 19.73 -5.85 -3.02
N GLN A 232 20.32 -6.30 -1.90
CA GLN A 232 21.11 -5.43 -1.04
C GLN A 232 22.23 -4.71 -1.83
N ASN A 233 22.31 -3.39 -1.69
CA ASN A 233 23.26 -2.52 -2.38
C ASN A 233 23.20 -2.65 -3.93
N GLY A 234 22.04 -3.02 -4.46
CA GLY A 234 21.82 -3.18 -5.89
C GLY A 234 21.68 -1.86 -6.66
N ASN A 235 21.62 -1.99 -7.98
CA ASN A 235 21.17 -0.97 -8.92
C ASN A 235 20.35 -1.64 -10.04
N THR A 236 19.86 -0.88 -11.00
CA THR A 236 19.10 -1.43 -12.15
C THR A 236 19.87 -2.46 -12.97
N GLY A 237 21.20 -2.47 -12.95
CA GLY A 237 22.02 -3.51 -13.56
C GLY A 237 21.96 -4.85 -12.80
N SER A 238 21.63 -4.83 -11.51
CA SER A 238 21.60 -6.01 -10.66
C SER A 238 20.47 -6.99 -11.00
N VAL A 239 19.44 -6.58 -11.74
CA VAL A 239 18.38 -7.50 -12.23
C VAL A 239 18.80 -8.28 -13.49
N SER A 240 19.99 -8.01 -14.04
CA SER A 240 20.51 -8.69 -15.24
C SER A 240 20.44 -10.23 -15.18
N PRO A 241 20.69 -10.91 -14.05
CA PRO A 241 20.52 -12.37 -13.98
C PRO A 241 19.10 -12.83 -14.30
N ILE A 242 18.07 -12.06 -13.91
CA ILE A 242 16.66 -12.35 -14.23
C ILE A 242 16.40 -12.07 -15.71
N LEU A 243 16.83 -10.91 -16.20
CA LEU A 243 16.60 -10.50 -17.59
C LEU A 243 17.30 -11.41 -18.61
N ARG A 244 18.45 -12.00 -18.26
CA ARG A 244 19.22 -12.88 -19.15
C ARG A 244 18.72 -14.33 -19.18
N GLN A 245 17.89 -14.75 -18.23
CA GLN A 245 17.32 -16.10 -18.23
C GLN A 245 16.42 -16.36 -19.44
N HIS A 246 15.82 -15.32 -19.99
CA HIS A 246 14.89 -15.42 -21.11
C HIS A 246 15.14 -14.31 -22.13
N THR A 247 14.97 -14.62 -23.42
CA THR A 247 14.97 -13.61 -24.46
C THR A 247 13.64 -12.85 -24.49
N GLY A 248 13.63 -11.64 -25.05
CA GLY A 248 12.40 -10.86 -25.25
C GLY A 248 12.11 -9.79 -24.20
N TRP A 249 12.94 -9.66 -23.15
CA TRP A 249 12.87 -8.51 -22.25
C TRP A 249 13.19 -7.21 -22.97
N ARG A 250 12.33 -6.22 -22.80
CA ARG A 250 12.46 -4.85 -23.30
C ARG A 250 12.41 -3.91 -22.12
N ARG A 251 13.18 -2.83 -22.18
CA ARG A 251 13.07 -1.71 -21.23
C ARG A 251 11.72 -1.03 -21.46
N TYR A 252 10.99 -0.75 -20.39
CA TYR A 252 9.86 0.17 -20.42
C TYR A 252 10.39 1.55 -19.99
N PRO A 253 10.58 2.50 -20.92
CA PRO A 253 11.17 3.80 -20.60
C PRO A 253 10.22 4.63 -19.74
N THR A 254 10.79 5.27 -18.71
CA THR A 254 10.04 6.14 -17.78
C THR A 254 10.75 7.49 -17.62
N SER A 255 10.02 8.53 -17.19
CA SER A 255 10.63 9.82 -16.82
C SER A 255 11.56 9.71 -15.60
N SER A 256 11.43 8.63 -14.82
CA SER A 256 12.16 8.39 -13.57
C SER A 256 13.30 7.38 -13.75
N ASP A 257 13.65 7.02 -14.99
CA ASP A 257 14.70 6.06 -15.26
C ASP A 257 16.04 6.54 -14.71
N ALA A 258 16.60 5.76 -13.77
CA ALA A 258 17.84 6.06 -13.07
C ALA A 258 18.55 4.78 -12.65
N TRP A 259 19.74 4.90 -12.05
CA TRP A 259 20.47 3.74 -11.52
C TRP A 259 19.72 3.05 -10.36
N TYR A 260 18.81 3.77 -9.68
CA TYR A 260 18.01 3.27 -8.56
C TYR A 260 16.57 2.87 -8.95
N TYR A 261 16.12 3.12 -10.19
CA TYR A 261 14.74 2.84 -10.60
C TYR A 261 14.63 2.38 -12.06
N GLY A 262 13.82 1.35 -12.30
CA GLY A 262 13.56 0.92 -13.66
C GLY A 262 12.50 -0.15 -13.88
N CYS A 263 11.93 -0.14 -15.07
CA CYS A 263 10.88 -1.06 -15.49
C CYS A 263 11.28 -1.84 -16.75
N TRP A 264 10.90 -3.11 -16.82
CA TRP A 264 11.08 -3.98 -17.97
C TRP A 264 9.82 -4.80 -18.19
N LEU A 265 9.63 -5.27 -19.42
CA LEU A 265 8.54 -6.14 -19.80
C LEU A 265 9.01 -7.21 -20.77
N ASN A 266 8.33 -8.34 -20.77
CA ASN A 266 8.51 -9.39 -21.74
C ASN A 266 7.14 -9.77 -22.31
N PRO A 267 6.78 -9.35 -23.54
CA PRO A 267 5.47 -9.60 -24.11
C PRO A 267 5.26 -11.06 -24.51
N VAL A 268 6.35 -11.83 -24.68
CA VAL A 268 6.28 -13.26 -25.02
C VAL A 268 5.94 -14.08 -23.77
N LEU A 269 6.64 -13.81 -22.66
CA LEU A 269 6.36 -14.47 -21.38
C LEU A 269 5.18 -13.87 -20.64
N ARG A 270 4.75 -12.65 -21.01
CA ARG A 270 3.71 -11.86 -20.34
C ARG A 270 4.11 -11.50 -18.91
N GLU A 271 5.33 -10.98 -18.78
CA GLU A 271 5.91 -10.62 -17.50
C GLU A 271 6.30 -9.15 -17.47
N THR A 272 6.24 -8.54 -16.29
CA THR A 272 6.80 -7.22 -16.02
C THR A 272 7.73 -7.28 -14.82
N LEU A 273 8.76 -6.44 -14.81
CA LEU A 273 9.73 -6.38 -13.73
C LEU A 273 9.99 -4.92 -13.40
N THR A 274 9.91 -4.58 -12.11
CA THR A 274 10.25 -3.26 -11.60
C THR A 274 11.35 -3.40 -10.55
N TYR A 275 12.40 -2.61 -10.71
CA TYR A 275 13.43 -2.38 -9.71
C TYR A 275 13.23 -0.98 -9.13
N ALA A 276 13.16 -0.84 -7.81
CA ALA A 276 13.06 0.44 -7.12
C ALA A 276 13.85 0.38 -5.81
N GLU A 277 14.96 1.10 -5.74
CA GLU A 277 15.76 1.27 -4.51
C GLU A 277 16.04 -0.05 -3.78
N GLN A 278 16.51 -1.07 -4.51
CA GLN A 278 16.83 -2.43 -4.03
C GLN A 278 15.65 -3.40 -3.94
N ASP A 279 14.40 -2.90 -3.96
CA ASP A 279 13.23 -3.75 -4.11
C ASP A 279 13.02 -4.17 -5.56
N VAL A 280 12.70 -5.44 -5.76
CA VAL A 280 12.34 -6.01 -7.06
C VAL A 280 10.93 -6.59 -6.97
N SER A 281 10.07 -6.14 -7.87
CA SER A 281 8.74 -6.71 -8.11
C SER A 281 8.72 -7.35 -9.49
N HIS A 282 8.55 -8.67 -9.54
CA HIS A 282 8.44 -9.44 -10.78
C HIS A 282 7.03 -9.99 -10.90
N VAL A 283 6.26 -9.46 -11.86
CA VAL A 283 4.88 -9.84 -12.12
C VAL A 283 4.82 -10.83 -13.27
N ILE A 284 4.11 -11.93 -13.06
CA ILE A 284 3.96 -13.04 -14.00
C ILE A 284 2.46 -13.19 -14.30
N CYS A 285 2.08 -12.96 -15.56
CA CYS A 285 0.68 -13.02 -15.99
C CYS A 285 0.33 -14.39 -16.58
N ASP A 286 -0.77 -14.97 -16.12
CA ASP A 286 -1.27 -16.26 -16.58
C ASP A 286 -1.85 -16.16 -18.01
N ASN A 287 -2.37 -14.98 -18.37
CA ASN A 287 -3.03 -14.72 -19.65
C ASN A 287 -2.72 -13.32 -20.22
N ALA A 288 -3.16 -13.08 -21.46
CA ALA A 288 -2.92 -11.82 -22.16
C ALA A 288 -3.71 -10.64 -21.59
N GLU A 289 -4.90 -10.89 -21.03
CA GLU A 289 -5.76 -9.86 -20.43
C GLU A 289 -5.10 -9.26 -19.19
N GLN A 290 -4.55 -10.12 -18.31
CA GLN A 290 -3.74 -9.71 -17.16
C GLN A 290 -2.55 -8.87 -17.60
N PHE A 291 -1.82 -9.32 -18.63
CA PHE A 291 -0.66 -8.58 -19.12
C PHE A 291 -1.03 -7.21 -19.68
N GLN A 292 -2.13 -7.11 -20.44
CA GLN A 292 -2.63 -5.81 -20.91
C GLN A 292 -3.04 -4.92 -19.72
N GLN A 293 -3.66 -5.47 -18.68
CA GLN A 293 -4.00 -4.70 -17.48
C GLN A 293 -2.76 -4.21 -16.71
N GLU A 294 -1.73 -5.03 -16.57
CA GLU A 294 -0.47 -4.62 -15.93
C GLU A 294 0.24 -3.54 -16.73
N LEU A 295 0.24 -3.62 -18.07
CA LEU A 295 0.75 -2.56 -18.93
C LEU A 295 -0.10 -1.28 -18.83
N ALA A 296 -1.43 -1.40 -18.76
CA ALA A 296 -2.32 -0.25 -18.57
C ALA A 296 -2.04 0.45 -17.25
N ASN A 297 -1.88 -0.32 -16.16
CA ASN A 297 -1.54 0.19 -14.84
C ASN A 297 -0.17 0.89 -14.86
N MET A 298 0.83 0.30 -15.54
CA MET A 298 2.16 0.88 -15.70
C MET A 298 2.14 2.19 -16.50
N ALA A 299 1.41 2.21 -17.62
CA ALA A 299 1.21 3.40 -18.43
C ALA A 299 0.48 4.50 -17.64
N GLN A 300 -0.58 4.15 -16.90
CA GLN A 300 -1.31 5.10 -16.06
C GLN A 300 -0.44 5.68 -14.94
N PHE A 301 0.38 4.86 -14.28
CA PHE A 301 1.25 5.31 -13.20
C PHE A 301 2.33 6.29 -13.68
N HIS A 302 2.95 6.01 -14.84
CA HIS A 302 3.97 6.88 -15.42
C HIS A 302 3.38 8.06 -16.21
N GLY A 303 2.14 7.93 -16.67
CA GLY A 303 1.44 8.93 -17.44
C GLY A 303 2.06 9.19 -18.81
N THR A 304 1.72 10.35 -19.38
CA THR A 304 2.26 10.82 -20.66
C THR A 304 3.57 11.59 -20.51
N ASN A 305 4.02 11.82 -19.28
CA ASN A 305 5.28 12.49 -18.99
C ASN A 305 6.44 11.52 -19.20
N ARG A 306 7.34 11.85 -20.13
CA ARG A 306 8.47 10.99 -20.49
C ARG A 306 9.70 11.81 -20.79
N SER A 307 10.85 11.27 -20.44
CA SER A 307 12.13 11.84 -20.89
C SER A 307 12.32 11.52 -22.38
N PRO A 308 12.68 12.52 -23.21
CA PRO A 308 13.09 12.27 -24.58
C PRO A 308 14.28 11.31 -24.63
N SER A 309 14.26 10.36 -25.57
CA SER A 309 15.37 9.41 -25.77
C SER A 309 16.55 10.03 -26.51
N ALA A 310 16.29 11.08 -27.30
CA ALA A 310 17.32 11.94 -27.87
C ALA A 310 16.80 13.37 -28.03
N MET A 311 17.74 14.32 -28.08
CA MET A 311 17.46 15.73 -28.39
C MET A 311 18.28 16.14 -29.61
N GLY A 312 17.60 16.67 -30.62
CA GLY A 312 18.18 17.33 -31.77
C GLY A 312 17.88 18.83 -31.76
N TYR A 313 18.66 19.60 -32.50
CA TYR A 313 18.40 21.03 -32.69
C TYR A 313 18.07 21.27 -34.17
N GLY A 314 16.82 21.63 -34.45
CA GLY A 314 16.41 22.18 -35.74
C GLY A 314 16.77 23.68 -35.84
N GLU A 315 16.57 24.29 -37.00
CA GLU A 315 16.80 25.72 -37.24
C GLU A 315 15.91 26.64 -36.36
N ASP A 316 14.79 26.10 -35.86
CA ASP A 316 13.88 26.72 -34.89
C ASP A 316 14.27 26.47 -33.42
N GLY A 317 15.33 25.69 -33.18
CA GLY A 317 15.97 25.55 -31.88
C GLY A 317 15.51 24.38 -30.99
N SER A 318 14.59 23.50 -31.40
CA SER A 318 14.32 22.29 -30.58
C SER A 318 13.63 21.15 -31.32
N THR A 319 14.23 19.95 -31.30
CA THR A 319 13.58 18.70 -31.68
C THR A 319 13.79 17.66 -30.57
N ALA A 320 12.71 17.10 -30.03
CA ALA A 320 12.76 16.02 -29.05
C ALA A 320 12.31 14.71 -29.71
N TYR A 321 13.06 13.64 -29.49
CA TYR A 321 12.71 12.29 -29.93
C TYR A 321 12.24 11.49 -28.73
N PHE A 322 11.16 10.73 -28.90
CA PHE A 322 10.57 9.91 -27.85
C PHE A 322 10.63 8.45 -28.24
N ASP A 323 10.91 7.59 -27.26
CA ASP A 323 10.72 6.16 -27.44
C ASP A 323 9.22 5.83 -27.55
N SER A 324 8.93 4.79 -28.32
CA SER A 324 7.60 4.22 -28.48
C SER A 324 7.67 2.71 -28.24
N LEU A 325 6.56 2.14 -27.78
CA LEU A 325 6.43 0.72 -27.56
C LEU A 325 5.28 0.15 -28.39
N PHE A 326 5.65 -0.63 -29.40
CA PHE A 326 4.75 -1.43 -30.21
C PHE A 326 5.12 -2.91 -30.10
N PHE A 327 4.13 -3.79 -30.13
CA PHE A 327 4.30 -5.24 -30.18
C PHE A 327 4.06 -5.82 -31.58
N MET A 328 3.37 -5.08 -32.44
CA MET A 328 3.22 -5.39 -33.85
C MET A 328 4.59 -5.67 -34.50
N GLN A 329 4.61 -6.61 -35.45
CA GLN A 329 5.81 -7.04 -36.19
C GLN A 329 5.72 -6.59 -37.66
N GLY A 330 6.84 -6.63 -38.40
CA GLY A 330 6.86 -6.32 -39.84
C GLY A 330 7.09 -4.85 -40.19
N ALA A 331 6.90 -4.50 -41.47
CA ALA A 331 7.10 -3.14 -41.97
C ALA A 331 6.02 -2.18 -41.43
N GLN A 332 6.47 -1.11 -40.76
CA GLN A 332 5.61 -0.20 -40.01
C GLN A 332 5.85 1.26 -40.40
N ARG A 333 4.80 2.07 -40.25
CA ARG A 333 4.88 3.52 -40.30
C ARG A 333 4.34 4.12 -39.01
N THR A 334 5.15 4.99 -38.41
CA THR A 334 4.77 5.72 -37.20
C THR A 334 3.85 6.87 -37.57
N ALA A 335 2.63 6.83 -37.03
CA ALA A 335 1.67 7.92 -37.02
C ALA A 335 1.90 8.79 -35.79
N ARG A 336 2.01 10.11 -35.96
CA ARG A 336 2.12 11.08 -34.86
C ARG A 336 0.89 11.98 -34.88
N PHE A 337 0.11 11.95 -33.80
CA PHE A 337 -1.20 12.61 -33.75
C PHE A 337 -1.16 14.02 -33.15
N ASP A 338 -0.09 14.37 -32.44
CA ASP A 338 0.10 15.70 -31.85
C ASP A 338 1.60 16.05 -31.73
N SER A 339 1.90 17.28 -31.33
CA SER A 339 3.28 17.75 -31.19
C SER A 339 3.95 17.31 -29.89
N GLY A 340 3.22 16.73 -28.93
CA GLY A 340 3.65 16.69 -27.54
C GLY A 340 3.83 18.11 -26.98
N GLY A 341 4.52 18.24 -25.85
CA GLY A 341 4.77 19.53 -25.23
C GLY A 341 5.88 19.52 -24.19
N LYS A 342 6.33 20.71 -23.81
CA LYS A 342 7.25 20.92 -22.69
C LYS A 342 6.64 21.93 -21.72
N ASP A 343 6.51 21.52 -20.46
CA ASP A 343 6.13 22.41 -19.36
C ASP A 343 7.23 22.40 -18.29
N GLY A 344 7.91 23.53 -18.14
CA GLY A 344 9.12 23.62 -17.32
C GLY A 344 10.19 22.60 -17.74
N ASN A 345 10.49 21.65 -16.86
CA ASN A 345 11.45 20.56 -17.09
C ASN A 345 10.78 19.22 -17.47
N GLN A 346 9.45 19.19 -17.61
CA GLN A 346 8.71 17.99 -17.95
C GLN A 346 8.32 18.00 -19.42
N TRP A 347 8.49 16.85 -20.07
CA TRP A 347 8.09 16.64 -21.45
C TRP A 347 6.88 15.72 -21.50
N THR A 348 5.86 16.12 -22.24
CA THR A 348 4.72 15.28 -22.57
C THR A 348 4.97 14.68 -23.96
N ALA A 349 5.09 13.35 -24.00
CA ALA A 349 5.29 12.64 -25.26
C ALA A 349 4.03 12.73 -26.14
N PRO A 350 4.19 12.85 -27.47
CA PRO A 350 3.07 12.78 -28.38
C PRO A 350 2.28 11.47 -28.28
N LEU A 351 1.02 11.49 -28.70
CA LEU A 351 0.35 10.24 -29.05
C LEU A 351 0.94 9.70 -30.36
N PHE A 352 1.53 8.51 -30.28
CA PHE A 352 2.02 7.76 -31.43
C PHE A 352 1.13 6.54 -31.71
N GLY A 353 1.06 6.15 -32.97
CA GLY A 353 0.56 4.87 -33.40
C GLY A 353 1.48 4.26 -34.46
N SER A 354 1.34 2.96 -34.68
CA SER A 354 2.05 2.22 -35.70
C SER A 354 1.03 1.61 -36.66
N LEU A 355 1.22 1.83 -37.96
CA LEU A 355 0.42 1.25 -39.04
C LEU A 355 1.23 0.16 -39.75
N SER A 356 0.67 -1.04 -39.91
CA SER A 356 1.27 -2.11 -40.69
C SER A 356 1.00 -1.91 -42.19
N LEU A 357 2.06 -1.66 -42.97
CA LEU A 357 1.92 -1.41 -44.41
C LEU A 357 1.58 -2.66 -45.22
N GLU A 358 1.90 -3.84 -44.69
CA GLU A 358 1.71 -5.12 -45.37
C GLU A 358 0.37 -5.77 -45.02
N HIS A 359 -0.38 -5.18 -44.08
CA HIS A 359 -1.63 -5.78 -43.62
C HIS A 359 -2.72 -5.70 -44.71
N PRO A 360 -3.46 -6.78 -45.01
CA PRO A 360 -4.47 -6.79 -46.08
C PRO A 360 -5.54 -5.70 -45.95
N ALA A 361 -5.95 -5.38 -44.71
CA ALA A 361 -6.92 -4.30 -44.46
C ALA A 361 -6.37 -2.90 -44.80
N VAL A 362 -5.05 -2.70 -44.70
CA VAL A 362 -4.39 -1.43 -45.05
C VAL A 362 -4.20 -1.34 -46.57
N LEU A 363 -3.76 -2.44 -47.20
CA LEU A 363 -3.63 -2.53 -48.66
C LEU A 363 -4.97 -2.37 -49.41
N ALA A 364 -6.08 -2.70 -48.76
CA ALA A 364 -7.42 -2.58 -49.33
C ALA A 364 -8.04 -1.18 -49.17
N LEU A 365 -7.35 -0.24 -48.51
CA LEU A 365 -7.87 1.11 -48.30
C LEU A 365 -8.03 1.85 -49.64
N THR A 366 -9.09 2.64 -49.74
CA THR A 366 -9.36 3.50 -50.91
C THR A 366 -9.44 4.95 -50.49
N ALA A 367 -9.38 5.88 -51.44
CA ALA A 367 -9.54 7.30 -51.18
C ALA A 367 -11.00 7.72 -50.88
N SER A 368 -11.97 6.81 -51.08
CA SER A 368 -13.39 7.15 -51.08
C SER A 368 -14.02 7.26 -49.69
N ALA A 369 -13.54 6.49 -48.70
CA ALA A 369 -14.15 6.42 -47.39
C ALA A 369 -13.14 5.98 -46.31
N LEU A 370 -13.36 6.47 -45.08
CA LEU A 370 -12.68 5.97 -43.88
C LEU A 370 -13.19 4.55 -43.56
N THR A 371 -12.26 3.61 -43.52
CA THR A 371 -12.50 2.18 -43.25
C THR A 371 -11.93 1.82 -41.88
N GLU A 372 -12.68 1.07 -41.08
CA GLU A 372 -12.21 0.59 -39.79
C GLU A 372 -11.08 -0.42 -39.93
N LEU A 373 -10.00 -0.20 -39.18
CA LEU A 373 -8.84 -1.08 -39.15
C LEU A 373 -8.93 -2.05 -37.97
N PRO A 374 -8.58 -3.34 -38.16
CA PRO A 374 -8.48 -4.28 -37.07
C PRO A 374 -7.26 -3.99 -36.18
N ALA A 375 -7.26 -4.52 -34.95
CA ALA A 375 -6.25 -4.23 -33.93
C ALA A 375 -4.83 -4.76 -34.27
N ASP A 376 -4.71 -5.67 -35.23
CA ASP A 376 -3.45 -6.18 -35.78
C ASP A 376 -2.94 -5.41 -37.01
N ALA A 377 -3.74 -4.48 -37.55
CA ALA A 377 -3.34 -3.56 -38.61
C ALA A 377 -2.79 -2.22 -38.07
N PHE A 378 -3.20 -1.82 -36.87
CA PHE A 378 -2.79 -0.59 -36.23
C PHE A 378 -2.70 -0.73 -34.72
N GLU A 379 -1.62 -0.22 -34.11
CA GLU A 379 -1.40 -0.26 -32.67
C GLU A 379 -1.04 1.14 -32.13
N LEU A 380 -1.71 1.57 -31.06
CA LEU A 380 -1.29 2.76 -30.30
C LEU A 380 -0.11 2.45 -29.39
N ASP A 381 0.76 3.45 -29.20
CA ASP A 381 1.95 3.34 -28.34
C ASP A 381 1.58 2.90 -26.92
N LYS A 382 2.04 1.71 -26.53
CA LYS A 382 1.74 1.06 -25.25
C LYS A 382 2.38 1.74 -24.05
N LEU A 383 3.22 2.74 -24.26
CA LEU A 383 3.68 3.62 -23.18
C LEU A 383 2.63 4.69 -22.82
N ASN A 384 1.60 4.91 -23.65
CA ASN A 384 0.61 5.97 -23.47
C ASN A 384 -0.66 5.39 -22.83
N PRO A 385 -1.19 5.97 -21.72
CA PRO A 385 -2.43 5.49 -21.10
C PRO A 385 -3.61 5.38 -22.07
N ARG A 386 -3.69 6.26 -23.07
CA ARG A 386 -4.76 6.27 -24.07
C ARG A 386 -4.78 5.01 -24.93
N ALA A 387 -3.67 4.28 -25.06
CA ALA A 387 -3.60 3.03 -25.80
C ALA A 387 -4.44 1.90 -25.17
N PHE A 388 -4.86 2.06 -23.91
CA PHE A 388 -5.66 1.09 -23.16
C PHE A 388 -7.11 1.54 -22.95
N VAL A 389 -7.47 2.73 -23.44
CA VAL A 389 -8.86 3.20 -23.48
C VAL A 389 -9.55 2.57 -24.70
N PRO A 390 -10.79 2.09 -24.61
CA PRO A 390 -11.52 1.59 -25.78
C PRO A 390 -11.55 2.64 -26.89
N HIS A 391 -11.11 2.25 -28.09
CA HIS A 391 -10.99 3.12 -29.25
C HIS A 391 -11.27 2.38 -30.55
N VAL A 392 -11.63 3.13 -31.59
CA VAL A 392 -11.83 2.65 -32.96
C VAL A 392 -10.87 3.40 -33.87
N VAL A 393 -10.15 2.67 -34.71
CA VAL A 393 -9.21 3.24 -35.67
C VAL A 393 -9.82 3.14 -37.05
N ARG A 394 -9.85 4.26 -37.78
CA ARG A 394 -10.27 4.30 -39.19
C ARG A 394 -9.19 4.95 -40.03
N ALA A 395 -9.01 4.45 -41.25
CA ALA A 395 -8.05 5.01 -42.18
C ALA A 395 -8.61 5.05 -43.61
N LYS A 396 -8.01 5.89 -44.46
CA LYS A 396 -8.23 5.91 -45.91
C LYS A 396 -6.95 6.29 -46.63
N LEU A 397 -6.87 5.97 -47.92
CA LEU A 397 -5.73 6.35 -48.76
C LEU A 397 -5.83 7.84 -49.15
N THR A 398 -4.70 8.56 -49.14
CA THR A 398 -4.58 9.92 -49.65
C THR A 398 -3.54 9.98 -50.77
N ALA A 399 -3.41 11.12 -51.44
CA ALA A 399 -2.37 11.30 -52.46
C ALA A 399 -0.94 11.21 -51.89
N ALA A 400 -0.77 11.44 -50.59
CA ALA A 400 0.53 11.41 -49.92
C ALA A 400 0.79 10.09 -49.16
N GLY A 401 -0.25 9.29 -48.89
CA GLY A 401 -0.16 8.05 -48.11
C GLY A 401 -1.49 7.71 -47.46
N TYR A 402 -1.61 7.88 -46.14
CA TYR A 402 -2.81 7.52 -45.38
C TYR A 402 -3.29 8.64 -44.45
N GLU A 403 -4.60 8.85 -44.39
CA GLU A 403 -5.25 9.62 -43.32
C GLU A 403 -5.75 8.64 -42.26
N ILE A 404 -5.34 8.83 -41.00
CA ILE A 404 -5.71 7.95 -39.88
C ILE A 404 -6.47 8.76 -38.84
N VAL A 405 -7.61 8.24 -38.40
CA VAL A 405 -8.47 8.81 -37.37
C VAL A 405 -8.69 7.78 -36.26
N VAL A 406 -8.34 8.17 -35.03
CA VAL A 406 -8.58 7.38 -33.82
C VAL A 406 -9.70 8.04 -33.03
N GLY A 407 -10.81 7.32 -32.85
CA GLY A 407 -11.93 7.75 -32.01
C GLY A 407 -11.92 7.02 -30.68
N PHE A 408 -11.81 7.77 -29.59
CA PHE A 408 -11.85 7.25 -28.23
C PHE A 408 -13.27 7.22 -27.68
N SER A 409 -13.53 6.32 -26.74
CA SER A 409 -14.85 6.15 -26.10
C SER A 409 -15.33 7.36 -25.30
N ASP A 410 -14.45 8.29 -24.93
CA ASP A 410 -14.76 9.56 -24.29
C ASP A 410 -15.19 10.67 -25.28
N GLY A 411 -15.26 10.36 -26.58
CA GLY A 411 -15.62 11.29 -27.64
C GLY A 411 -14.44 12.10 -28.20
N GLN A 412 -13.23 11.95 -27.67
CA GLN A 412 -12.04 12.58 -28.24
C GLN A 412 -11.66 11.93 -29.58
N LEU A 413 -11.16 12.77 -30.49
CA LEU A 413 -10.65 12.35 -31.79
C LEU A 413 -9.19 12.75 -31.91
N ALA A 414 -8.38 11.86 -32.46
CA ALA A 414 -7.01 12.14 -32.87
C ALA A 414 -6.87 11.82 -34.35
N GLN A 415 -6.30 12.73 -35.13
CA GLN A 415 -6.15 12.58 -36.57
C GLN A 415 -4.73 12.93 -37.00
N CYS A 416 -4.17 12.18 -37.94
CA CYS A 416 -2.93 12.53 -38.62
C CYS A 416 -2.91 12.04 -40.06
N GLU A 417 -1.96 12.57 -40.83
CA GLU A 417 -1.64 12.09 -42.17
C GLU A 417 -0.24 11.45 -42.13
N VAL A 418 -0.12 10.24 -42.68
CA VAL A 418 1.11 9.47 -42.75
C VAL A 418 1.56 9.43 -44.21
N SER A 419 2.70 10.04 -44.50
CA SER A 419 3.27 10.04 -45.84
C SER A 419 4.05 8.76 -46.13
N LEU A 420 3.90 8.23 -47.35
CA LEU A 420 4.73 7.16 -47.89
C LEU A 420 5.98 7.75 -48.56
N GLN A 421 7.09 7.03 -48.54
CA GLN A 421 8.24 7.41 -49.37
C GLN A 421 7.95 7.06 -50.84
N THR A 422 8.63 7.71 -51.78
CA THR A 422 8.37 7.60 -53.23
C THR A 422 8.48 6.17 -53.79
N GLU A 423 9.16 5.25 -53.09
CA GLU A 423 9.27 3.83 -53.46
C GLU A 423 8.18 2.94 -52.84
N GLU A 424 7.34 3.51 -51.96
CA GLU A 424 6.30 2.81 -51.18
C GLU A 424 4.87 3.24 -51.54
N ALA A 425 4.72 4.38 -52.23
CA ALA A 425 3.48 4.88 -52.81
C ALA A 425 3.25 4.25 -54.19
#